data_AF-C3URV2-F1
#
_entry.id   AF-C3URV2-F1
#
_cell.length_a   1.000
_cell.length_b   1.000
_cell.length_c   1.000
_cell.angle_alpha   90.00
_cell.angle_beta   90.00
_cell.angle_gamma   90.00
#
_symmetry.space_group_name_H-M   'P 1'
#
loop_
_entity.id
_entity.type
_entity.pdbx_description
1 polymer ?
#
loop_
_entity_poly.entity_id
_entity_poly.type
_entity_poly.pdbx_seq_one_letter_code
_entity_poly.pdbx_strand_id
1 'polypeptide(L)'
;KEVKKVVGKKEHHLWKKNDSAGSGQKALNLVRMLSGLSNEKEAVYGALDKWVAWEVEFPIIAAAKALQILRKRSQWHRVIQVAKWMLSKGQGATMGTYDTLLLAFDMDERAYEAESLWNMILHTHTRSIPRRLFARMIALYSHHDLHDKVIE
;
A
#
# COMPACT_ATOMS: atom_id res chain seq x y z
N LYS A 1 -12.26 24.90 -58.80
CA LYS A 1 -12.10 24.99 -57.33
C LYS A 1 -11.90 23.59 -56.79
N GLU A 2 -10.66 23.21 -56.49
CA GLU A 2 -10.34 21.92 -55.87
C GLU A 2 -10.76 21.94 -54.39
N VAL A 3 -11.55 20.94 -54.00
CA VAL A 3 -11.92 20.72 -52.60
C VAL A 3 -10.88 19.78 -51.98
N LYS A 4 -9.98 20.33 -51.18
CA LYS A 4 -8.99 19.57 -50.41
C LYS A 4 -9.71 18.69 -49.39
N LYS A 5 -9.57 17.36 -49.52
CA LYS A 5 -9.94 16.41 -48.46
C LYS A 5 -8.98 16.58 -47.28
N VAL A 6 -9.49 17.08 -46.16
CA VAL A 6 -8.76 17.09 -44.88
C VAL A 6 -8.70 15.64 -44.39
N VAL A 7 -7.49 15.08 -44.38
CA VAL A 7 -7.19 13.78 -43.78
C VAL A 7 -7.47 13.89 -42.28
N GLY A 8 -8.51 13.17 -41.82
CA GLY A 8 -8.84 13.06 -40.40
C GLY A 8 -7.63 12.52 -39.64
N LYS A 9 -7.24 13.24 -38.57
CA LYS A 9 -6.15 12.86 -37.68
C LYS A 9 -6.39 11.44 -37.16
N LYS A 10 -5.40 10.55 -37.33
CA LYS A 10 -5.36 9.25 -36.64
C LYS A 10 -5.27 9.53 -35.14
N GLU A 11 -6.35 9.27 -34.41
CA GLU A 11 -6.32 9.28 -32.96
C GLU A 11 -5.44 8.14 -32.47
N HIS A 12 -4.33 8.49 -31.83
CA HIS A 12 -3.46 7.54 -31.16
C HIS A 12 -4.12 7.12 -29.84
N HIS A 13 -4.70 5.92 -29.79
CA HIS A 13 -5.20 5.29 -28.57
C HIS A 13 -4.04 4.92 -27.61
N LEU A 14 -3.34 5.92 -27.06
CA LEU A 14 -2.19 5.72 -26.16
C LEU A 14 -2.59 5.58 -24.68
N TRP A 15 -3.88 5.65 -24.37
CA TRP A 15 -4.37 5.47 -23.00
C TRP A 15 -5.49 4.44 -23.02
N LYS A 16 -5.14 3.16 -22.94
CA LYS A 16 -6.08 2.16 -22.44
C LYS A 16 -6.46 2.62 -21.04
N LYS A 17 -7.71 3.07 -20.86
CA LYS A 17 -8.27 3.34 -19.54
C LYS A 17 -8.13 2.04 -18.74
N ASN A 18 -7.27 2.04 -17.74
CA ASN A 18 -7.23 0.96 -16.76
C ASN A 18 -8.61 0.91 -16.11
N ASP A 19 -9.32 -0.21 -16.23
CA ASP A 19 -10.66 -0.41 -15.70
C ASP A 19 -10.67 -0.12 -14.18
N SER A 20 -11.08 1.10 -13.84
CA SER A 20 -11.19 1.58 -12.46
C SER A 20 -12.25 0.79 -11.70
N ALA A 21 -13.27 0.28 -12.40
CA ALA A 21 -14.29 -0.63 -11.89
C ALA A 21 -13.70 -2.02 -11.55
N GLY A 22 -12.89 -2.59 -12.44
CA GLY A 22 -12.29 -3.92 -12.24
C GLY A 22 -11.35 -3.98 -11.03
N SER A 23 -10.51 -2.96 -10.85
CA SER A 23 -9.62 -2.88 -9.69
C SER A 23 -10.36 -2.72 -8.35
N GLY A 24 -11.54 -2.10 -8.34
CA GLY A 24 -12.40 -2.03 -7.14
C GLY A 24 -12.96 -3.39 -6.75
N GLN A 25 -13.50 -4.13 -7.72
CA GLN A 25 -14.01 -5.49 -7.46
C GLN A 25 -12.89 -6.44 -7.04
N LYS A 26 -11.72 -6.38 -7.68
CA LYS A 26 -10.54 -7.17 -7.29
C LYS A 26 -10.12 -6.88 -5.84
N ALA A 27 -10.12 -5.61 -5.43
CA ALA A 27 -9.83 -5.22 -4.06
C ALA A 27 -10.84 -5.79 -3.06
N LEU A 28 -12.14 -5.77 -3.38
CA LEU A 28 -13.19 -6.36 -2.53
C LEU A 28 -13.05 -7.88 -2.42
N ASN A 29 -12.76 -8.56 -3.53
CA ASN A 29 -12.52 -10.00 -3.55
C ASN A 29 -11.30 -10.37 -2.69
N LEU A 30 -10.21 -9.59 -2.78
CA LEU A 30 -9.03 -9.74 -1.95
C LEU A 30 -9.36 -9.59 -0.46
N VAL A 31 -10.06 -8.52 -0.06
CA VAL A 31 -10.45 -8.31 1.34
C VAL A 31 -11.35 -9.45 1.85
N ARG A 32 -12.29 -9.93 1.04
CA ARG A 32 -13.15 -11.07 1.39
C ARG A 32 -12.32 -12.35 1.57
N MET A 33 -11.39 -12.64 0.67
CA MET A 33 -10.50 -13.79 0.78
C MET A 33 -9.69 -13.74 2.08
N LEU A 34 -9.12 -12.59 2.43
CA LEU A 34 -8.32 -12.41 3.65
C LEU A 34 -9.14 -12.55 4.94
N SER A 35 -10.43 -12.22 4.91
CA SER A 35 -11.29 -12.27 6.11
C SER A 35 -11.49 -13.69 6.66
N GLY A 36 -11.33 -14.72 5.83
CA GLY A 36 -11.50 -16.13 6.22
C GLY A 36 -10.21 -16.85 6.62
N LEU A 37 -9.05 -16.17 6.60
CA LEU A 37 -7.76 -16.80 6.88
C LEU A 37 -7.38 -16.71 8.36
N SER A 38 -6.45 -17.55 8.81
CA SER A 38 -5.76 -17.34 10.08
C SER A 38 -4.84 -16.10 10.01
N ASN A 39 -4.32 -15.67 11.16
CA ASN A 39 -3.31 -14.61 11.22
C ASN A 39 -1.88 -15.12 11.00
N GLU A 40 -1.72 -16.41 10.69
CA GLU A 40 -0.41 -16.98 10.38
C GLU A 40 0.11 -16.43 9.06
N LYS A 41 1.38 -16.03 9.07
CA LYS A 41 2.05 -15.44 7.90
C LYS A 41 1.91 -16.35 6.67
N GLU A 42 2.15 -17.64 6.81
CA GLU A 42 2.15 -18.59 5.69
C GLU A 42 0.76 -18.73 5.05
N ALA A 43 -0.31 -18.77 5.86
CA ALA A 43 -1.68 -18.82 5.35
C ALA A 43 -2.01 -17.55 4.52
N VAL A 44 -1.64 -16.39 5.04
CA VAL A 44 -1.93 -15.10 4.41
C VAL A 44 -1.08 -14.88 3.17
N TYR A 45 0.24 -15.08 3.27
CA TYR A 45 1.18 -14.86 2.18
C TYR A 45 0.94 -15.88 1.07
N GLY A 46 0.67 -17.15 1.42
CA GLY A 46 0.32 -18.17 0.45
C GLY A 46 -0.98 -17.85 -0.31
N ALA A 47 -2.00 -17.29 0.38
CA ALA A 47 -3.22 -16.87 -0.28
C ALA A 47 -3.04 -15.62 -1.17
N LEU A 48 -2.22 -14.66 -0.74
CA LEU A 48 -1.85 -13.48 -1.52
C LEU A 48 -1.03 -13.85 -2.76
N ASP A 49 -0.10 -14.81 -2.63
CA ASP A 49 0.69 -15.32 -3.74
C ASP A 49 -0.17 -16.05 -4.76
N LYS A 50 -1.12 -16.89 -4.32
CA LYS A 50 -2.12 -17.51 -5.20
C LYS A 50 -3.02 -16.48 -5.88
N TRP A 51 -3.36 -15.40 -5.18
CA TRP A 51 -4.20 -14.33 -5.73
C TRP A 51 -3.51 -13.59 -6.89
N VAL A 52 -2.22 -13.31 -6.78
CA VAL A 52 -1.46 -12.66 -7.87
C VAL A 52 -1.01 -13.62 -8.97
N ALA A 53 -0.90 -14.93 -8.70
CA ALA A 53 -0.38 -15.92 -9.64
C ALA A 53 -1.12 -15.99 -11.00
N TRP A 54 -2.40 -15.58 -11.04
CA TRP A 54 -3.21 -15.59 -12.25
C TRP A 54 -3.28 -14.23 -12.96
N GLU A 55 -2.54 -13.23 -12.47
CA GLU A 55 -2.52 -11.89 -13.03
C GLU A 55 -1.33 -11.72 -14.00
N VAL A 56 -1.59 -11.14 -15.16
CA VAL A 56 -0.55 -10.87 -16.18
C VAL A 56 0.43 -9.79 -15.68
N GLU A 57 -0.08 -8.82 -14.93
CA GLU A 57 0.71 -7.76 -14.30
C GLU A 57 0.34 -7.68 -12.82
N PHE A 58 1.30 -7.28 -11.98
CA PHE A 58 1.04 -7.17 -10.55
C PHE A 58 -0.11 -6.17 -10.29
N PRO A 59 -1.19 -6.57 -9.60
CA PRO A 59 -2.40 -5.75 -9.44
C PRO A 59 -2.23 -4.68 -8.33
N ILE A 60 -1.22 -3.80 -8.45
CA ILE A 60 -0.84 -2.78 -7.44
C ILE A 60 -2.04 -1.92 -7.05
N ILE A 61 -2.83 -1.46 -8.02
CA ILE A 61 -3.99 -0.59 -7.79
C ILE A 61 -5.04 -1.32 -6.94
N ALA A 62 -5.30 -2.59 -7.21
CA ALA A 62 -6.25 -3.39 -6.44
C ALA A 62 -5.74 -3.65 -5.02
N ALA A 63 -4.45 -3.98 -4.86
CA ALA A 63 -3.82 -4.15 -3.56
C ALA A 63 -3.84 -2.86 -2.72
N ALA A 64 -3.54 -1.71 -3.34
CA ALA A 64 -3.63 -0.40 -2.69
C ALA A 64 -5.06 -0.06 -2.26
N LYS A 65 -6.06 -0.32 -3.11
CA LYS A 65 -7.47 -0.17 -2.75
C LYS A 65 -7.87 -1.10 -1.59
N ALA A 66 -7.39 -2.34 -1.58
CA ALA A 66 -7.64 -3.28 -0.50
C ALA A 66 -7.05 -2.78 0.83
N LEU A 67 -5.81 -2.26 0.84
CA LEU A 67 -5.22 -1.61 2.01
C LEU A 67 -6.10 -0.46 2.53
N GLN A 68 -6.64 0.38 1.65
CA GLN A 68 -7.54 1.47 2.06
C GLN A 68 -8.84 0.96 2.67
N ILE A 69 -9.40 -0.13 2.15
CA ILE A 69 -10.62 -0.75 2.70
C ILE A 69 -10.33 -1.34 4.08
N LEU A 70 -9.25 -2.11 4.23
CA LEU A 70 -8.84 -2.70 5.52
C LEU A 70 -8.58 -1.62 6.57
N ARG A 71 -7.89 -0.54 6.18
CA ARG A 71 -7.63 0.63 7.03
C ARG A 71 -8.92 1.29 7.51
N LYS A 72 -9.88 1.52 6.60
CA LYS A 72 -11.20 2.09 6.97
C LYS A 72 -12.00 1.19 7.90
N ARG A 73 -11.75 -0.12 7.89
CA ARG A 73 -12.36 -1.11 8.79
C ARG A 73 -11.54 -1.35 10.05
N SER A 74 -10.47 -0.58 10.27
CA SER A 74 -9.54 -0.74 11.41
C SER A 74 -8.98 -2.17 11.53
N GLN A 75 -8.84 -2.89 10.42
CA GLN A 75 -8.23 -4.22 10.42
C GLN A 75 -6.70 -4.10 10.35
N TRP A 76 -6.10 -3.49 11.38
CA TRP A 76 -4.69 -3.09 11.40
C TRP A 76 -3.74 -4.26 11.18
N HIS A 77 -3.99 -5.39 11.84
CA HIS A 77 -3.22 -6.62 11.62
C HIS A 77 -3.19 -7.06 10.14
N ARG A 78 -4.33 -6.99 9.43
CA ARG A 78 -4.40 -7.32 7.99
C ARG A 78 -3.74 -6.25 7.14
N VAL A 79 -3.85 -4.98 7.50
CA VAL A 79 -3.12 -3.89 6.84
C VAL A 79 -1.61 -4.17 6.89
N ILE A 80 -1.09 -4.55 8.06
CA ILE A 80 0.33 -4.89 8.24
C ILE A 80 0.73 -6.06 7.34
N GLN A 81 -0.03 -7.16 7.37
CA GLN A 81 0.29 -8.35 6.58
C GLN A 81 0.29 -8.07 5.08
N VAL A 82 -0.73 -7.38 4.56
CA VAL A 82 -0.82 -7.07 3.12
C VAL A 82 0.26 -6.08 2.71
N ALA A 83 0.53 -5.05 3.51
CA ALA A 83 1.57 -4.07 3.19
C ALA A 83 2.97 -4.69 3.22
N LYS A 84 3.31 -5.48 4.26
CA LYS A 84 4.59 -6.19 4.32
C LYS A 84 4.73 -7.20 3.19
N TRP A 85 3.66 -7.90 2.81
CA TRP A 85 3.65 -8.77 1.64
C TRP A 85 3.95 -7.99 0.36
N MET A 86 3.26 -6.87 0.10
CA MET A 86 3.54 -6.02 -1.07
C MET A 86 5.01 -5.61 -1.14
N LEU A 87 5.56 -5.12 -0.02
CA LEU A 87 6.97 -4.71 0.06
C LEU A 87 7.92 -5.90 -0.20
N SER A 88 7.58 -7.10 0.29
CA SER A 88 8.39 -8.32 0.04
C SER A 88 8.41 -8.74 -1.44
N LYS A 89 7.43 -8.31 -2.24
CA LYS A 89 7.40 -8.51 -3.70
C LYS A 89 8.07 -7.37 -4.47
N GLY A 90 8.71 -6.43 -3.77
CA GLY A 90 9.28 -5.22 -4.35
C GLY A 90 8.22 -4.22 -4.83
N GLN A 91 6.97 -4.36 -4.38
CA GLN A 91 5.84 -3.55 -4.83
C GLN A 91 5.37 -2.59 -3.73
N GLY A 92 4.84 -1.44 -4.14
CA GLY A 92 4.23 -0.49 -3.21
C GLY A 92 5.21 0.19 -2.27
N ALA A 93 6.51 0.23 -2.58
CA ALA A 93 7.52 1.03 -1.87
C ALA A 93 7.30 2.54 -2.10
N THR A 94 6.20 3.06 -1.54
CA THR A 94 5.79 4.47 -1.68
C THR A 94 5.62 5.08 -0.29
N MET A 95 5.78 6.41 -0.19
CA MET A 95 5.54 7.14 1.07
C MET A 95 4.14 6.90 1.64
N GLY A 96 3.12 6.71 0.77
CA GLY A 96 1.75 6.41 1.21
C GLY A 96 1.61 5.02 1.84
N THR A 97 2.32 4.02 1.32
CA THR A 97 2.38 2.68 1.92
C THR A 97 3.11 2.70 3.25
N TYR A 98 4.27 3.37 3.31
CA TYR A 98 5.03 3.53 4.56
C TYR A 98 4.21 4.24 5.64
N ASP A 99 3.55 5.34 5.30
CA ASP A 99 2.67 6.07 6.21
C ASP A 99 1.49 5.21 6.71
N THR A 100 0.94 4.35 5.84
CA THR A 100 -0.13 3.42 6.21
C THR A 100 0.40 2.32 7.13
N LEU A 101 1.61 1.82 6.89
CA LEU A 101 2.22 0.75 7.67
C LEU A 101 2.66 1.26 9.06
N LEU A 102 3.24 2.46 9.15
CA LEU A 102 3.56 3.11 10.43
C LEU A 102 2.30 3.34 11.27
N LEU A 103 1.20 3.82 10.65
CA LEU A 103 -0.08 3.95 11.36
C LEU A 103 -0.60 2.60 11.83
N ALA A 104 -0.50 1.57 10.99
CA ALA A 104 -1.00 0.25 11.36
C ALA A 104 -0.18 -0.36 12.51
N PHE A 105 1.14 -0.15 12.55
CA PHE A 105 1.96 -0.56 13.68
C PHE A 105 1.62 0.18 14.97
N ASP A 106 1.38 1.50 14.89
CA ASP A 106 0.93 2.28 16.05
C ASP A 106 -0.36 1.71 16.64
N MET A 107 -1.36 1.48 15.78
CA MET A 107 -2.68 0.98 16.19
C MET A 107 -2.72 -0.52 16.56
N ASP A 108 -1.72 -1.31 16.16
CA ASP A 108 -1.56 -2.74 16.50
C ASP A 108 -0.55 -2.94 17.65
N GLU A 109 -0.13 -1.86 18.32
CA GLU A 109 0.80 -1.86 19.47
C GLU A 109 2.19 -2.44 19.17
N ARG A 110 2.74 -2.14 17.99
CA ARG A 110 4.01 -2.71 17.47
C ARG A 110 5.08 -1.64 17.27
N ALA A 111 5.38 -0.89 18.33
CA ALA A 111 6.31 0.24 18.31
C ALA A 111 7.71 -0.13 17.77
N TYR A 112 8.28 -1.27 18.18
CA TYR A 112 9.59 -1.73 17.71
C TYR A 112 9.66 -1.94 16.19
N GLU A 113 8.58 -2.47 15.59
CA GLU A 113 8.54 -2.67 14.14
C GLU A 113 8.34 -1.35 13.38
N ALA A 114 7.61 -0.41 13.98
CA ALA A 114 7.50 0.93 13.43
C ALA A 114 8.84 1.66 13.45
N GLU A 115 9.61 1.56 14.53
CA GLU A 115 10.94 2.15 14.64
C GLU A 115 11.91 1.53 13.63
N SER A 116 11.91 0.20 13.50
CA SER A 116 12.71 -0.49 12.48
C SER A 116 12.37 -0.01 11.06
N LEU A 117 11.08 0.11 10.74
CA LEU A 117 10.61 0.65 9.47
C LEU A 117 11.04 2.11 9.28
N TRP A 118 10.92 2.93 10.32
CA TRP A 118 11.29 4.34 10.30
C TRP A 118 12.77 4.54 10.01
N ASN A 119 13.65 3.82 10.70
CA ASN A 119 15.09 3.85 10.46
C ASN A 119 15.43 3.43 9.03
N MET A 120 14.78 2.39 8.50
CA MET A 120 14.95 2.01 7.09
C MET A 120 14.57 3.17 6.15
N ILE A 121 13.43 3.84 6.38
CA ILE A 121 12.98 4.95 5.54
C ILE A 121 13.98 6.11 5.59
N LEU A 122 14.46 6.48 6.79
CA LEU A 122 15.45 7.54 6.99
C LEU A 122 16.75 7.29 6.21
N HIS A 123 17.27 6.07 6.27
CA HIS A 123 18.53 5.73 5.59
C HIS A 123 18.37 5.56 4.08
N THR A 124 17.20 5.11 3.62
CA THR A 124 16.96 4.84 2.19
C THR A 124 16.54 6.10 1.42
N HIS A 125 15.76 6.99 2.05
CA HIS A 125 15.12 8.14 1.37
C HIS A 125 15.66 9.49 1.88
N THR A 126 16.97 9.69 1.76
CA THR A 126 17.69 10.84 2.34
C THR A 126 17.36 12.20 1.72
N ARG A 127 16.78 12.24 0.51
CA ARG A 127 16.53 13.50 -0.21
C ARG A 127 15.22 14.21 0.18
N SER A 128 14.19 13.47 0.62
CA SER A 128 12.92 14.06 1.03
C SER A 128 11.97 13.05 1.66
N ILE A 129 11.70 13.21 2.96
CA ILE A 129 10.66 12.48 3.68
C ILE A 129 9.51 13.46 3.98
N PRO A 130 8.25 13.09 3.70
CA PRO A 130 7.12 13.99 3.96
C PRO A 130 6.96 14.30 5.45
N ARG A 131 6.66 15.56 5.79
CA ARG A 131 6.37 16.00 7.18
C ARG A 131 5.33 15.16 7.90
N ARG A 132 4.36 14.59 7.17
CA ARG A 132 3.32 13.73 7.74
C ARG A 132 3.89 12.45 8.35
N LEU A 133 4.95 11.87 7.78
CA LEU A 133 5.58 10.67 8.36
C LEU A 133 6.32 11.01 9.65
N PHE A 134 7.00 12.17 9.73
CA PHE A 134 7.58 12.65 10.99
C PHE A 134 6.50 12.86 12.05
N ALA A 135 5.42 13.56 11.71
CA ALA A 135 4.29 13.75 12.63
C ALA A 135 3.69 12.41 13.09
N ARG A 136 3.69 11.39 12.22
CA ARG A 136 3.25 10.04 12.58
C ARG A 136 4.15 9.39 13.62
N MET A 137 5.46 9.48 13.44
CA MET A 137 6.41 8.92 14.41
C MET A 137 6.34 9.61 15.76
N ILE A 138 6.20 10.94 15.77
CA ILE A 138 6.02 11.69 17.02
C ILE A 138 4.73 11.24 17.75
N ALA A 139 3.62 11.08 17.03
CA ALA A 139 2.38 10.58 17.62
C ALA A 139 2.54 9.16 18.17
N LEU A 140 3.20 8.27 17.41
CA LEU A 140 3.50 6.92 17.83
C LEU A 140 4.32 6.91 19.13
N TYR A 141 5.44 7.64 19.18
CA TYR A 141 6.25 7.71 20.40
C TYR A 141 5.47 8.28 21.59
N SER A 142 4.55 9.22 21.35
CA SER A 142 3.67 9.71 22.42
C SER A 142 2.63 8.68 22.88
N HIS A 143 2.14 7.80 22.00
CA HIS A 143 1.14 6.79 22.36
C HIS A 143 1.75 5.61 23.14
N HIS A 144 3.02 5.30 22.89
CA HIS A 144 3.74 4.17 23.49
C HIS A 144 4.66 4.58 24.65
N ASP A 145 4.50 5.79 25.21
CA ASP A 145 5.33 6.36 26.29
C ASP A 145 6.86 6.38 26.00
N LEU A 146 7.24 6.47 24.72
CA LEU A 146 8.63 6.50 24.25
C LEU A 146 9.16 7.93 24.09
N HIS A 147 8.93 8.79 25.08
CA HIS A 147 9.24 10.23 24.99
C HIS A 147 10.73 10.53 24.78
N ASP A 148 11.61 9.69 25.35
CA ASP A 148 13.06 9.85 25.23
C ASP A 148 13.55 9.76 23.78
N LYS A 149 12.77 9.11 22.90
CA LYS A 149 13.10 8.91 21.48
C LYS A 149 12.69 10.06 20.56
N VAL A 150 12.00 11.07 21.07
CA VAL A 150 11.60 12.24 20.28
C VAL A 150 12.74 13.27 20.16
N ILE A 151 13.76 13.21 21.03
CA ILE A 151 14.76 14.27 21.22
C ILE A 151 16.16 13.91 20.69
N GLU A 152 16.43 12.65 20.28
CA GLU A 152 17.69 12.24 19.63
C GLU A 152 17.76 12.57 18.13
#